data_AF-A0A382NCZ6-F1
#
_entry.id   AF-A0A382NCZ6-F1
#
_cell.length_a   1.000
_cell.length_b   1.000
_cell.length_c   1.000
_cell.angle_alpha   90.00
_cell.angle_beta   90.00
_cell.angle_gamma   90.00
#
_symmetry.space_group_name_H-M   'P 1'
#
loop_
_entity.id
_entity.type
_entity.pdbx_description
1 polymer ?
#
loop_
_entity_poly.entity_id
_entity_poly.type
_entity_poly.pdbx_seq_one_letter_code
_entity_poly.pdbx_strand_id
1 'polypeptide(L)'
;MRPITENGLPRAIIVLPEGAQPVEEHAARELRRYIGEISGAQLPIDSAATDAAFHLYVGTSAAGADLDLSADALGFDGYRVQ
;
A
#
# COMPACT_ATOMS: atom_id res chain seq x y z
N MET A 1 2.37 2.21 -17.57
CA MET A 1 2.42 1.77 -16.16
C MET A 1 3.73 2.29 -15.58
N ARG A 2 3.71 3.01 -14.44
CA ARG A 2 4.93 3.49 -13.77
C ARG A 2 5.33 2.47 -12.70
N PRO A 3 6.62 2.14 -12.55
CA PRO A 3 7.03 1.06 -11.65
C PRO A 3 7.05 1.53 -10.19
N ILE A 4 6.77 0.61 -9.26
CA ILE A 4 6.85 0.85 -7.80
C ILE A 4 8.30 0.82 -7.28
N THR A 5 9.21 0.22 -8.05
CA THR A 5 10.65 0.11 -7.79
C THR A 5 11.44 0.26 -9.08
N GLU A 6 12.61 0.89 -9.03
CA GLU A 6 13.48 1.04 -10.20
C GLU A 6 14.94 0.92 -9.77
N ASN A 7 15.69 -0.01 -10.38
CA ASN A 7 17.10 -0.27 -10.08
C ASN A 7 17.40 -0.50 -8.59
N GLY A 8 16.53 -1.24 -7.89
CA GLY A 8 16.66 -1.49 -6.44
C GLY A 8 16.34 -0.28 -5.57
N LEU A 9 15.78 0.79 -6.13
CA LEU A 9 15.34 1.98 -5.38
C LEU A 9 13.82 2.06 -5.30
N PRO A 10 13.26 2.53 -4.17
CA PRO A 10 11.83 2.74 -4.04
C PRO A 10 11.39 3.90 -4.94
N ARG A 11 10.29 3.70 -5.67
CA ARG A 11 9.57 4.75 -6.42
C ARG A 11 8.16 4.97 -5.89
N ALA A 12 7.78 4.15 -4.91
CA ALA A 12 6.51 4.18 -4.22
C ALA A 12 6.72 4.22 -2.70
N ILE A 13 5.65 4.53 -1.99
CA ILE A 13 5.52 4.49 -0.54
C ILE A 13 4.28 3.66 -0.19
N ILE A 14 4.37 2.86 0.86
CA ILE A 14 3.21 2.18 1.41
C ILE A 14 2.55 3.16 2.39
N VAL A 15 1.30 3.54 2.12
CA VAL A 15 0.55 4.44 2.97
C VAL A 15 -0.31 3.63 3.92
N LEU A 16 -0.12 3.84 5.21
CA LEU A 16 -0.81 3.14 6.29
C LEU A 16 -1.34 4.18 7.29
N PRO A 17 -2.67 4.37 7.42
CA PRO A 17 -3.22 5.46 8.22
C PRO A 17 -2.88 5.36 9.71
N GLU A 18 -2.86 6.51 10.39
CA GLU A 18 -2.74 6.54 11.85
C GLU A 18 -3.94 5.78 12.47
N GLY A 19 -3.64 4.73 13.25
CA GLY A 19 -4.67 3.87 13.85
C GLY A 19 -5.06 2.63 13.02
N ALA A 20 -4.27 2.28 11.99
CA ALA A 20 -4.42 1.01 11.28
C ALA A 20 -4.47 -0.19 12.24
N GLN A 21 -5.29 -1.17 11.91
CA GLN A 21 -5.44 -2.38 12.72
C GLN A 21 -4.14 -3.22 12.68
N PRO A 22 -3.85 -4.03 13.72
CA PRO A 22 -2.64 -4.87 13.74
C PRO A 22 -2.46 -5.75 12.50
N VAL A 23 -3.57 -6.21 11.90
CA VAL A 23 -3.56 -7.00 10.66
C VAL A 23 -3.15 -6.17 9.45
N GLU A 24 -3.57 -4.91 9.36
CA GLU A 24 -3.21 -3.98 8.28
C GLU A 24 -1.73 -3.61 8.38
N GLU A 25 -1.23 -3.35 9.60
CA GLU A 25 0.19 -3.11 9.81
C GLU A 25 1.04 -4.32 9.44
N HIS A 26 0.60 -5.52 9.82
CA HIS A 26 1.30 -6.76 9.48
C HIS A 26 1.34 -6.95 7.96
N ALA A 27 0.22 -6.75 7.28
CA ALA A 27 0.14 -6.81 5.82
C ALA A 27 1.08 -5.80 5.15
N ALA A 28 1.14 -4.55 5.63
CA ALA A 28 2.05 -3.54 5.10
C ALA A 28 3.54 -3.93 5.26
N ARG A 29 3.90 -4.50 6.41
CA ARG A 29 5.28 -4.98 6.68
C ARG A 29 5.64 -6.16 5.79
N GLU A 30 4.72 -7.11 5.60
CA GLU A 30 4.92 -8.27 4.71
C GLU A 30 5.05 -7.85 3.25
N LEU A 31 4.19 -6.94 2.78
CA LEU A 31 4.29 -6.39 1.42
C LEU A 31 5.66 -5.73 1.20
N ARG A 32 6.11 -4.88 2.13
CA ARG A 32 7.45 -4.27 2.08
C ARG A 32 8.56 -5.32 2.01
N ARG A 33 8.46 -6.38 2.84
CA ARG A 33 9.44 -7.47 2.87
C ARG A 33 9.54 -8.15 1.50
N TYR A 34 8.41 -8.57 0.95
CA TYR A 34 8.39 -9.25 -0.35
C TYR A 34 8.87 -8.36 -1.50
N ILE A 35 8.53 -7.06 -1.50
CA ILE A 35 9.07 -6.14 -2.51
C ILE A 35 10.59 -6.02 -2.37
N GLY A 36 11.12 -5.95 -1.14
CA GLY A 36 12.56 -5.96 -0.87
C GLY A 36 13.25 -7.23 -1.38
N GLU A 37 12.65 -8.40 -1.14
CA GLU A 37 13.16 -9.70 -1.63
C GLU A 37 13.17 -9.79 -3.16
N ILE A 38 12.14 -9.25 -3.83
CA ILE A 38 11.99 -9.29 -5.29
C ILE A 38 12.92 -8.29 -5.99
N SER A 39 13.04 -7.08 -5.44
CA SER A 39 13.61 -5.94 -6.16
C SER A 39 14.90 -5.38 -5.56
N GLY A 40 15.22 -5.73 -4.31
CA GLY A 40 16.26 -5.08 -3.51
C GLY A 40 15.86 -3.72 -2.93
N ALA A 41 14.68 -3.19 -3.27
CA ALA A 41 14.21 -1.88 -2.81
C ALA A 41 13.45 -1.98 -1.48
N GLN A 42 13.78 -1.11 -0.53
CA GLN A 42 13.04 -0.96 0.70
C GLN A 42 12.04 0.19 0.60
N LEU A 43 10.77 -0.13 0.40
CA LEU A 43 9.71 0.90 0.37
C LEU A 43 9.49 1.48 1.76
N PRO A 44 9.39 2.81 1.90
CA PRO A 44 8.94 3.43 3.15
C PRO A 44 7.49 3.03 3.47
N ILE A 45 7.16 2.97 4.75
CA ILE A 45 5.79 2.89 5.26
C ILE A 45 5.55 4.17 6.05
N ASP A 46 4.51 4.93 5.71
CA ASP A 46 4.22 6.23 6.33
C ASP A 46 2.70 6.48 6.40
N SER A 47 2.27 7.35 7.30
CA SER A 47 0.85 7.72 7.45
C SER A 47 0.39 8.78 6.46
N ALA A 48 1.32 9.55 5.90
CA ALA A 48 1.01 10.58 4.92
C ALA A 48 1.36 10.15 3.49
N ALA A 49 0.43 10.40 2.57
CA ALA A 49 0.75 10.41 1.15
C ALA A 49 1.68 11.60 0.85
N THR A 50 2.77 11.37 0.12
CA THR A 50 3.66 12.44 -0.37
C THR A 50 3.49 12.63 -1.88
N ASP A 51 3.40 13.86 -2.37
CA ASP A 51 3.14 14.15 -3.80
C ASP A 51 4.21 13.63 -4.76
N ALA A 52 5.40 13.27 -4.25
CA ALA A 52 6.56 12.87 -5.04
C ALA A 52 6.65 11.37 -5.33
N ALA A 53 5.76 10.53 -4.79
CA ALA A 53 5.83 9.07 -4.89
C ALA A 53 4.49 8.44 -5.30
N PHE A 54 4.54 7.26 -5.92
CA PHE A 54 3.34 6.42 -6.04
C PHE A 54 2.93 5.90 -4.67
N HIS A 55 1.63 5.84 -4.40
CA HIS A 55 1.12 5.35 -3.13
C HIS A 55 0.58 3.93 -3.27
N LEU A 56 0.99 3.05 -2.37
CA LEU A 56 0.40 1.74 -2.16
C LEU A 56 -0.42 1.80 -0.87
N TYR A 57 -1.74 1.91 -1.00
CA TYR A 57 -2.64 1.93 0.16
C TYR A 57 -2.93 0.50 0.60
N VAL A 58 -2.71 0.19 1.88
CA VAL A 58 -3.02 -1.12 2.46
C VAL A 58 -4.08 -0.94 3.55
N GLY A 59 -5.18 -1.68 3.43
CA GLY A 59 -6.30 -1.60 4.37
C GLY A 59 -7.31 -0.50 4.01
N THR A 60 -8.18 -0.20 4.96
CA THR A 60 -9.23 0.81 4.78
C THR A 60 -8.61 2.20 4.90
N SER A 61 -8.51 2.94 3.79
CA SER A 61 -7.90 4.28 3.78
C SER A 61 -8.90 5.33 3.33
N ALA A 62 -8.76 6.57 3.83
CA ALA A 62 -9.58 7.70 3.40
C ALA A 62 -9.49 7.94 1.88
N ALA A 63 -8.31 7.74 1.29
CA ALA A 63 -8.11 7.80 -0.16
C ALA A 63 -8.91 6.72 -0.92
N GLY A 64 -9.17 5.56 -0.30
CA GLY A 64 -10.04 4.53 -0.86
C GLY A 64 -11.50 4.95 -0.99
N ALA A 65 -11.98 5.85 -0.12
CA ALA A 65 -13.33 6.40 -0.21
C ALA A 65 -13.48 7.36 -1.40
N ASP A 66 -12.46 8.19 -1.67
CA ASP A 66 -12.45 9.12 -2.81
C ASP A 66 -12.34 8.39 -4.16
N LEU A 67 -11.83 7.15 -4.15
CA LEU A 67 -11.64 6.30 -5.34
C LEU A 67 -12.85 5.38 -5.64
N ASP A 68 -13.96 5.55 -4.93
CA ASP A 68 -15.15 4.67 -5.03
C ASP A 68 -14.77 3.18 -4.91
N LEU A 69 -13.83 2.88 -4.00
CA LEU A 69 -13.43 1.53 -3.64
C LEU A 69 -14.36 1.02 -2.53
N SER A 70 -15.65 0.89 -2.79
CA SER A 70 -16.53 0.19 -1.84
C SER A 70 -16.09 -1.28 -1.73
N ALA A 71 -15.89 -1.74 -0.49
CA ALA A 71 -15.69 -3.14 -0.18
C ALA A 71 -17.02 -3.91 -0.02
N ASP A 72 -18.16 -3.21 -0.02
CA ASP A 72 -19.47 -3.77 0.34
C ASP A 72 -19.93 -4.89 -0.63
N ALA A 73 -19.49 -4.81 -1.89
CA ALA A 73 -19.81 -5.81 -2.92
C ALA A 73 -18.77 -6.95 -3.02
N LEU A 74 -17.69 -6.91 -2.25
CA LEU A 74 -16.59 -7.88 -2.36
C LEU A 74 -16.89 -9.22 -1.66
N GLY A 75 -17.84 -9.23 -0.72
CA GLY A 75 -18.15 -10.41 0.10
C GLY A 75 -17.09 -10.68 1.17
N PHE A 76 -17.19 -11.83 1.84
CA PHE A 76 -16.24 -12.24 2.88
C PHE A 76 -14.86 -12.54 2.27
N ASP A 77 -13.80 -11.95 2.84
CA ASP A 77 -12.40 -12.01 2.36
C ASP A 77 -12.17 -11.53 0.91
N GLY A 78 -13.10 -10.76 0.33
CA GLY A 78 -12.92 -10.19 -1.00
C GLY A 78 -11.95 -8.99 -1.02
N TYR A 79 -11.17 -8.87 -2.09
CA TYR A 79 -10.24 -7.74 -2.30
C TYR A 79 -10.29 -7.21 -3.74
N ARG A 80 -9.92 -5.94 -3.92
CA ARG A 80 -9.81 -5.28 -5.22
C ARG A 80 -8.40 -4.70 -5.39
N VAL A 81 -7.81 -4.88 -6.57
CA VAL A 81 -6.51 -4.30 -6.95
C VAL A 81 -6.72 -3.49 -8.23
N GLN A 82 -6.30 -2.23 -8.23
CA GLN A 82 -6.45 -1.31 -9.36
C GLN A 82 -5.33 -0.28 -9.43
#